data_AF-A0A2E5QHW6-F1
#
_entry.id   AF-A0A2E5QHW6-F1
#
_cell.length_a   1.000
_cell.length_b   1.000
_cell.length_c   1.000
_cell.angle_alpha   90.00
_cell.angle_beta   90.00
_cell.angle_gamma   90.00
#
_symmetry.space_group_name_H-M   'P 1'
#
loop_
_entity.id
_entity.type
_entity.pdbx_description
1 polymer ?
#
loop_
_entity_poly.entity_id
_entity_poly.type
_entity_poly.pdbx_seq_one_letter_code
_entity_poly.pdbx_strand_id
1 'polypeptide(L)'
;MHNENDPVYAIGVVSRIIGVHQQTIRNYERWGLVIPSRSLGGRRYYSQVEVEMIQKIREWIEVLGLNRAGVEVMKKAYRKINLLEEENKQLKLELIKLNKQNNSLIDY
;
A
#
# COMPACT_ATOMS: atom_id res chain seq x y z
N MET A 1 -12.12 -14.30 7.27
CA MET A 1 -11.77 -12.91 6.91
C MET A 1 -10.58 -13.00 5.97
N HIS A 2 -10.64 -12.42 4.78
CA HIS A 2 -9.52 -12.46 3.82
C HIS A 2 -8.38 -11.55 4.31
N ASN A 3 -7.13 -11.94 4.06
CA ASN A 3 -5.97 -11.07 4.30
C ASN A 3 -6.07 -9.87 3.36
N GLU A 4 -5.66 -8.68 3.80
CA GLU A 4 -5.65 -7.47 2.94
C GLU A 4 -4.77 -7.65 1.69
N ASN A 5 -3.84 -8.60 1.72
CA ASN A 5 -3.00 -8.98 0.59
C ASN A 5 -3.62 -10.01 -0.36
N ASP A 6 -4.75 -10.62 -0.01
CA ASP A 6 -5.41 -11.61 -0.86
C ASP A 6 -6.07 -10.91 -2.08
N PRO A 7 -5.73 -11.29 -3.32
CA PRO A 7 -6.26 -10.63 -4.50
C PRO A 7 -7.67 -11.12 -4.82
N VAL A 8 -8.68 -10.41 -4.30
CA VAL A 8 -10.10 -10.81 -4.41
C VAL A 8 -10.94 -9.87 -5.27
N TYR A 9 -10.46 -8.67 -5.59
CA TYR A 9 -11.25 -7.66 -6.32
C TYR A 9 -10.97 -7.70 -7.81
N ALA A 10 -11.97 -7.96 -8.65
CA ALA A 10 -11.81 -7.84 -10.10
C ALA A 10 -11.72 -6.35 -10.53
N ILE A 11 -11.02 -6.06 -11.64
CA ILE A 11 -10.80 -4.66 -12.12
C ILE A 11 -12.09 -3.82 -12.22
N GLY A 12 -13.21 -4.43 -12.62
CA GLY A 12 -14.50 -3.74 -12.71
C GLY A 12 -15.08 -3.35 -11.35
N VAL A 13 -14.81 -4.14 -10.32
CA VAL A 13 -15.17 -3.83 -8.92
C VAL A 13 -14.29 -2.67 -8.44
N VAL A 14 -12.97 -2.77 -8.62
CA VAL A 14 -12.02 -1.72 -8.23
C VAL A 14 -12.37 -0.38 -8.88
N SER A 15 -12.69 -0.39 -10.18
CA SER A 15 -13.11 0.80 -10.93
C SER A 15 -14.32 1.51 -10.30
N ARG A 16 -15.32 0.75 -9.83
CA ARG A 16 -16.50 1.31 -9.15
C ARG A 16 -16.19 1.83 -7.75
N ILE A 17 -15.35 1.13 -6.99
CA ILE A 17 -14.97 1.54 -5.62
C ILE A 17 -14.21 2.87 -5.66
N ILE A 18 -13.21 2.97 -6.54
CA ILE A 18 -12.32 4.15 -6.58
C ILE A 18 -12.89 5.29 -7.44
N GLY A 19 -13.88 4.99 -8.30
CA GLY A 19 -14.41 5.95 -9.27
C GLY A 19 -13.45 6.24 -10.43
N VAL A 20 -12.56 5.31 -10.75
CA VAL A 20 -11.55 5.45 -11.81
C VAL A 20 -11.85 4.50 -12.94
N HIS A 21 -11.79 4.98 -14.18
CA HIS A 21 -12.04 4.15 -15.35
C HIS A 21 -11.04 2.97 -15.46
N GLN A 22 -11.50 1.80 -15.86
CA GLN A 22 -10.66 0.59 -15.94
C GLN A 22 -9.42 0.78 -16.82
N GLN A 23 -9.50 1.58 -17.89
CA GLN A 23 -8.35 1.85 -18.74
C GLN A 23 -7.27 2.65 -18.01
N THR A 24 -7.65 3.54 -17.09
CA THR A 24 -6.72 4.30 -16.26
C THR A 24 -6.02 3.38 -15.27
N ILE A 25 -6.74 2.43 -14.65
CA ILE A 25 -6.13 1.40 -13.79
C ILE A 25 -5.11 0.56 -14.60
N ARG A 26 -5.46 0.16 -15.83
CA ARG A 26 -4.54 -0.53 -16.75
C ARG A 26 -3.31 0.32 -17.10
N ASN A 27 -3.42 1.65 -17.14
CA ASN A 27 -2.26 2.52 -17.32
C ASN A 27 -1.34 2.46 -16.11
N TYR A 28 -1.89 2.50 -14.89
CA TYR A 28 -1.10 2.38 -13.66
C TYR A 28 -0.35 1.04 -13.61
N GLU A 29 -0.98 -0.06 -14.06
CA GLU A 29 -0.30 -1.35 -14.22
C GLU A 29 0.87 -1.30 -15.19
N ARG A 30 0.66 -0.70 -16.38
CA ARG A 30 1.71 -0.59 -17.40
C ARG A 30 2.89 0.26 -16.95
N TRP A 31 2.65 1.21 -16.06
CA TRP A 31 3.72 2.02 -15.44
C TRP A 31 4.37 1.31 -14.23
N GLY A 32 3.96 0.08 -13.89
CA GLY A 32 4.49 -0.66 -12.75
C GLY A 32 4.05 -0.10 -11.38
N LEU A 33 3.01 0.73 -11.36
CA LEU A 33 2.50 1.34 -10.14
C LEU A 33 1.60 0.40 -9.34
N VAL A 34 1.04 -0.63 -9.97
CA VAL A 34 0.22 -1.68 -9.34
C VAL A 34 0.45 -2.98 -10.10
N ILE A 35 0.44 -4.14 -9.42
CA ILE A 35 0.80 -5.43 -10.04
C ILE A 35 -0.31 -6.44 -9.75
N PRO A 36 -1.35 -6.50 -10.60
CA PRO A 36 -2.48 -7.37 -10.35
C PRO A 36 -2.06 -8.83 -10.36
N SER A 37 -2.70 -9.60 -9.50
CA SER A 37 -2.69 -11.06 -9.63
C SER A 37 -3.58 -11.49 -10.79
N ARG A 38 -3.22 -12.59 -11.45
CA ARG A 38 -4.00 -13.14 -12.56
C ARG A 38 -4.50 -14.54 -12.22
N SER A 39 -5.80 -14.77 -12.41
CA SER A 39 -6.36 -16.13 -12.37
C SER A 39 -5.88 -16.95 -13.58
N LEU A 40 -6.08 -18.28 -13.53
CA LEU A 40 -5.83 -19.20 -14.66
C LEU A 40 -6.49 -18.73 -15.98
N GLY A 41 -7.69 -18.13 -15.92
CA GLY A 41 -8.38 -17.55 -17.09
C GLY A 41 -7.92 -16.15 -17.50
N GLY A 42 -6.79 -15.65 -16.96
CA GLY A 42 -6.21 -14.35 -17.32
C GLY A 42 -6.89 -13.10 -16.73
N ARG A 43 -7.98 -13.27 -15.96
CA ARG A 43 -8.67 -12.15 -15.27
C ARG A 43 -7.78 -11.58 -14.17
N ARG A 44 -7.77 -10.25 -14.07
CA ARG A 44 -7.00 -9.49 -13.07
C ARG A 44 -7.79 -9.36 -11.77
N TYR A 45 -7.11 -9.66 -10.68
CA TYR A 45 -7.58 -9.46 -9.33
C TYR A 45 -6.59 -8.61 -8.55
N TYR A 46 -7.12 -7.75 -7.69
CA TYR A 46 -6.37 -6.84 -6.84
C TYR A 46 -6.67 -7.16 -5.39
N SER A 47 -5.66 -7.01 -4.54
CA SER A 47 -5.82 -7.06 -3.10
C SER A 47 -6.36 -5.74 -2.56
N GLN A 48 -6.72 -5.70 -1.28
CA GLN A 48 -7.14 -4.46 -0.62
C GLN A 48 -6.01 -3.41 -0.63
N VAL A 49 -4.77 -3.85 -0.38
CA VAL A 49 -3.57 -2.98 -0.44
C VAL A 49 -3.41 -2.36 -1.83
N GLU A 50 -3.68 -3.12 -2.89
CA GLU A 50 -3.58 -2.60 -4.25
C GLU A 50 -4.70 -1.63 -4.59
N VAL A 51 -5.92 -1.86 -4.10
CA VAL A 51 -7.06 -0.94 -4.25
C VAL A 51 -6.73 0.41 -3.60
N GLU A 52 -6.18 0.41 -2.40
CA GLU A 52 -5.74 1.62 -1.69
C GLU A 52 -4.59 2.32 -2.41
N MET A 53 -3.65 1.57 -2.99
CA MET A 53 -2.58 2.14 -3.79
C MET A 53 -3.13 2.85 -5.04
N ILE A 54 -4.12 2.26 -5.73
CA ILE A 54 -4.80 2.89 -6.88
C ILE A 54 -5.46 4.21 -6.45
N GLN A 55 -6.09 4.23 -5.28
CA GLN A 55 -6.69 5.44 -4.71
C GLN A 55 -5.64 6.53 -4.46
N LYS A 56 -4.51 6.20 -3.84
CA LYS A 56 -3.39 7.15 -3.61
C LYS A 56 -2.81 7.68 -4.92
N ILE A 57 -2.60 6.81 -5.92
CA ILE A 57 -2.10 7.23 -7.23
C ILE A 57 -3.05 8.24 -7.87
N ARG A 58 -4.37 7.98 -7.81
CA ARG A 58 -5.39 8.92 -8.29
C ARG A 58 -5.25 10.26 -7.59
N GLU A 59 -5.17 10.28 -6.26
CA GLU A 59 -5.01 11.52 -5.47
C GLU A 59 -3.73 12.27 -5.84
N TRP A 60 -2.60 11.58 -5.98
CA TRP A 60 -1.33 12.20 -6.38
C TRP A 60 -1.40 12.84 -7.77
N ILE A 61 -2.18 12.28 -8.69
CA ILE A 61 -2.37 12.85 -10.02
C ILE A 61 -3.38 14.01 -9.99
N GLU A 62 -4.55 13.81 -9.40
CA GLU A 62 -5.67 14.76 -9.46
C GLU A 62 -5.51 15.94 -8.51
N VAL A 63 -4.96 15.70 -7.31
CA VAL A 63 -4.85 16.72 -6.26
C VAL A 63 -3.47 17.36 -6.26
N LEU A 64 -2.40 16.56 -6.31
CA LEU A 64 -1.03 17.07 -6.26
C LEU A 64 -0.49 17.45 -7.66
N GLY A 65 -1.23 17.16 -8.72
CA GLY A 65 -0.84 17.48 -10.10
C GLY A 65 0.40 16.72 -10.57
N LEU A 66 0.73 15.58 -9.95
CA LEU A 66 1.92 14.82 -10.33
C LEU A 66 1.73 14.16 -11.69
N ASN A 67 2.71 14.35 -12.56
CA ASN A 67 2.83 13.56 -13.78
C ASN A 67 3.34 12.15 -13.47
N ARG A 68 3.48 11.32 -14.51
CA ARG A 68 3.97 9.94 -14.38
C ARG A 68 5.29 9.83 -13.60
N ALA A 69 6.30 10.64 -13.94
CA ALA A 69 7.60 10.58 -13.27
C ALA A 69 7.47 10.96 -11.78
N GLY A 70 6.66 11.99 -11.48
CA GLY A 70 6.34 12.38 -10.12
C GLY A 70 5.68 11.26 -9.32
N VAL A 71 4.69 10.58 -9.91
CA VAL A 71 3.99 9.44 -9.28
C VAL A 71 4.93 8.26 -9.02
N GLU A 72 5.86 7.96 -9.94
CA GLU A 72 6.85 6.89 -9.76
C GLU A 72 7.78 7.18 -8.57
N VAL A 73 8.24 8.43 -8.43
CA VAL A 73 9.06 8.86 -7.28
C VAL A 73 8.22 8.85 -6.00
N MET A 74 7.01 9.38 -6.04
CA MET A 74 6.09 9.43 -4.90
C MET A 74 5.76 8.03 -4.37
N LYS A 75 5.54 7.05 -5.25
CA LYS A 75 5.33 5.65 -4.86
C LYS A 75 6.53 5.08 -4.09
N LYS A 76 7.75 5.35 -4.54
CA LYS A 76 8.98 4.88 -3.87
C LYS A 76 9.14 5.52 -2.50
N ALA A 77 8.94 6.85 -2.42
CA ALA A 77 9.00 7.59 -1.18
C ALA A 77 7.94 7.10 -0.18
N TYR A 78 6.69 6.95 -0.64
CA TYR A 78 5.57 6.45 0.15
C TYR A 78 5.86 5.06 0.74
N ARG A 79 6.40 4.14 -0.08
CA ARG A 79 6.83 2.81 0.41
C ARG A 79 7.92 2.90 1.48
N LYS A 80 8.92 3.78 1.28
CA LYS A 80 10.03 3.93 2.25
C LYS A 80 9.52 4.52 3.57
N ILE A 81 8.61 5.49 3.52
CA ILE A 81 7.97 6.07 4.71
C ILE A 81 7.24 4.98 5.50
N ASN A 82 6.35 4.21 4.85
CA ASN A 82 5.61 3.15 5.53
C ASN A 82 6.54 2.10 6.18
N LEU A 83 7.63 1.72 5.49
CA LEU A 83 8.62 0.78 6.06
C LEU A 83 9.30 1.37 7.30
N LEU A 84 9.75 2.63 7.23
CA LEU A 84 10.39 3.31 8.34
C LEU A 84 9.43 3.53 9.51
N GLU A 85 8.15 3.78 9.25
CA GLU A 85 7.13 3.92 10.29
C GLU A 85 6.90 2.61 11.03
N GLU A 86 6.84 1.49 10.32
CA GLU A 86 6.71 0.16 10.94
C GLU A 86 7.98 -0.20 11.74
N GLU A 87 9.17 0.03 11.20
CA GLU A 87 10.43 -0.15 11.92
C GLU A 87 10.46 0.69 13.21
N ASN A 88 10.08 1.97 13.13
CA ASN A 88 9.99 2.85 14.31
C ASN A 88 9.00 2.34 15.35
N LYS A 89 7.86 1.80 14.91
CA LYS A 89 6.86 1.21 15.81
C LYS A 89 7.43 0.01 16.56
N GLN A 90 8.14 -0.88 15.87
CA GLN A 90 8.77 -2.05 16.49
C GLN A 90 9.86 -1.63 17.50
N LEU A 91 10.73 -0.69 17.13
CA LEU A 91 11.77 -0.17 18.02
C LEU A 91 11.18 0.47 19.28
N LYS A 92 10.09 1.25 19.15
CA LYS A 92 9.40 1.83 20.31
C LYS A 92 8.83 0.76 21.24
N LEU A 93 8.26 -0.32 20.70
CA LEU A 93 7.77 -1.43 21.50
C LEU A 93 8.90 -2.16 22.23
N GLU A 94 10.05 -2.33 21.58
CA GLU A 94 11.24 -2.93 22.19
C GLU A 94 11.80 -2.07 23.33
N LEU A 95 11.92 -0.76 23.14
CA LEU A 95 12.33 0.18 24.19
C LEU A 95 11.41 0.10 25.42
N ILE A 96 10.09 0.02 25.22
CA ILE A 96 9.14 -0.13 26.33
C ILE A 96 9.35 -1.45 27.09
N LYS A 97 9.64 -2.54 26.38
CA LYS A 97 9.91 -3.85 27.00
C LYS A 97 11.20 -3.83 27.83
N LEU A 98 12.28 -3.28 27.27
CA LEU A 98 13.57 -3.17 27.95
C LEU A 98 13.49 -2.28 29.21
N ASN A 99 12.81 -1.13 29.12
CA ASN A 99 12.63 -0.24 30.27
C ASN A 99 11.85 -0.92 31.41
N LYS A 100 10.84 -1.74 31.10
CA LYS A 100 10.11 -2.52 32.11
C LYS A 100 11.01 -3.55 32.78
N GLN A 101 11.86 -4.24 32.02
CA GLN A 101 12.80 -5.25 32.55
C GLN A 101 13.85 -4.62 33.45
N ASN A 102 14.43 -3.48 33.06
CA ASN A 102 15.43 -2.79 33.88
C ASN A 102 14.85 -2.28 35.20
N ASN A 103 13.63 -1.72 35.19
CA ASN A 103 13.00 -1.27 36.43
C ASN A 103 12.68 -2.43 37.39
N SER A 104 12.27 -3.59 36.87
CA SER A 104 12.04 -4.78 37.71
C SER A 104 13.31 -5.40 38.31
N LEU A 105 14.50 -5.05 37.79
CA LEU A 105 15.79 -5.52 38.32
C LEU A 105 16.34 -4.59 39.42
N ILE A 106 15.80 -3.38 39.56
CA ILE A 106 16.25 -2.37 40.55
C ILE A 106 15.45 -2.49 41.87
N ASP A 107 14.32 -3.19 41.87
CA ASP A 107 13.46 -3.39 43.05
C ASP A 107 13.90 -4.56 43.98
N TYR A 108 15.18 -4.97 43.94
CA TYR A 108 15.81 -5.97 44.83
C TYR A 108 17.10 -5.42 45.46
#